data_AF-A0A966YX21-F1
#
_entry.id   AF-A0A966YX21-F1
#
_cell.length_a   1.000
_cell.length_b   1.000
_cell.length_c   1.000
_cell.angle_alpha   90.00
_cell.angle_beta   90.00
_cell.angle_gamma   90.00
#
_symmetry.space_group_name_H-M   'P 1'
#
loop_
_entity.id
_entity.type
_entity.pdbx_description
1 polymer ?
#
loop_
_entity_poly.entity_id
_entity_poly.type
_entity_poly.pdbx_seq_one_letter_code
_entity_poly.pdbx_strand_id
1 'polypeptide(L)' 'MKILLIGSGGREHALAWKLARSPKVQKVFVAPGNGGTANQKNAGIENLPITSINLLNAALPFSSKYFLRA' A
#
# COMPACT_ATOMS: atom_id res chain seq x y z
N MET A 1 -3.58 -12.31 0.69
CA MET A 1 -4.33 -11.10 1.09
C MET A 1 -3.74 -9.86 0.42
N LYS A 2 -4.57 -8.90 -0.02
CA LYS A 2 -4.12 -7.61 -0.56
C LYS A 2 -4.20 -6.54 0.55
N ILE A 3 -3.19 -5.70 0.66
CA ILE A 3 -3.09 -4.64 1.69
C ILE A 3 -3.02 -3.28 1.01
N LEU A 4 -3.65 -2.27 1.61
CA LEU A 4 -3.50 -0.87 1.22
C LEU A 4 -2.88 -0.07 2.36
N LEU A 5 -1.74 0.57 2.07
CA LEU A 5 -1.07 1.51 2.95
C LEU A 5 -1.31 2.93 2.48
N ILE A 6 -1.63 3.83 3.40
CA ILE A 6 -1.86 5.24 3.09
C ILE A 6 -0.68 6.06 3.61
N GLY A 7 -0.06 6.81 2.70
CA GLY A 7 1.06 7.70 2.97
C GLY A 7 2.15 7.63 1.89
N SER A 8 3.17 8.44 2.07
CA SER A 8 4.28 8.62 1.13
C SER A 8 5.64 8.77 1.83
N GLY A 9 5.71 8.56 3.14
CA GLY A 9 6.94 8.68 3.92
C GLY A 9 7.81 7.42 3.90
N GLY A 10 8.99 7.52 4.52
CA GLY A 10 9.91 6.39 4.67
C GLY A 10 9.36 5.28 5.58
N ARG A 11 8.50 5.62 6.54
CA ARG A 11 7.82 4.67 7.43
C ARG A 11 6.89 3.74 6.65
N GLU A 12 6.06 4.29 5.76
CA GLU A 12 5.16 3.49 4.93
C GLU A 12 5.94 2.59 3.97
N HIS A 13 7.07 3.08 3.45
CA HIS A 13 7.97 2.25 2.64
C HIS A 13 8.51 1.06 3.44
N ALA A 14 9.08 1.29 4.63
CA ALA A 14 9.60 0.20 5.47
C ALA A 14 8.50 -0.83 5.82
N LEU A 15 7.29 -0.35 6.13
CA LEU A 15 6.14 -1.19 6.41
C LEU A 15 5.70 -2.00 5.17
N ALA A 16 5.62 -1.36 4.00
CA ALA A 16 5.29 -2.02 2.73
C ALA A 16 6.27 -3.15 2.42
N TRP A 17 7.57 -2.85 2.54
CA TRP A 17 8.65 -3.81 2.33
C TRP A 17 8.55 -5.01 3.27
N LYS A 18 8.26 -4.78 4.55
CA LYS A 18 8.12 -5.87 5.53
C LYS A 18 6.88 -6.72 5.25
N LEU A 19 5.74 -6.09 4.94
CA LEU A 19 4.47 -6.77 4.67
C LEU A 19 4.52 -7.64 3.42
N ALA A 20 5.15 -7.15 2.35
CA ALA A 20 5.22 -7.85 1.07
C ALA A 20 6.01 -9.17 1.12
N ARG A 21 6.84 -9.37 2.16
CA ARG A 21 7.59 -10.60 2.41
C ARG A 21 6.80 -11.68 3.16
N SER A 22 5.59 -11.36 3.64
CA SER A 22 4.75 -12.34 4.33
C SER A 22 4.13 -13.30 3.32
N PRO A 23 4.20 -14.64 3.51
CA PRO A 23 3.56 -15.60 2.60
C PRO A 23 2.03 -15.48 2.57
N LYS A 24 1.43 -14.80 3.56
CA LYS A 24 -0.01 -14.52 3.61
C LYS A 24 -0.41 -13.30 2.77
N VAL A 25 0.56 -12.48 2.34
CA VAL A 25 0.35 -11.25 1.58
C VAL A 25 0.62 -11.51 0.10
N GLN A 26 -0.36 -11.18 -0.72
CA GLN A 26 -0.31 -11.32 -2.17
C GLN A 26 0.25 -10.06 -2.83
N LYS A 27 -0.14 -8.89 -2.31
CA LYS A 27 0.23 -7.59 -2.87
C LYS A 27 0.05 -6.48 -1.84
N VAL A 28 0.92 -5.49 -1.87
CA VAL A 28 0.81 -4.27 -1.08
C VAL A 28 0.64 -3.09 -2.02
N PHE A 29 -0.45 -2.36 -1.85
CA PHE A 29 -0.71 -1.11 -2.53
C PHE A 29 -0.33 0.05 -1.58
N VAL A 30 0.25 1.12 -2.11
CA VAL A 30 0.60 2.31 -1.33
C VAL A 30 0.00 3.54 -2.00
N ALA A 31 -0.74 4.36 -1.26
CA ALA A 31 -1.43 5.53 -1.79
C ALA A 31 -1.03 6.79 -1.01
N PRO A 32 -0.40 7.81 -1.63
CA PRO A 32 0.09 7.81 -3.02
C PRO A 32 1.42 7.06 -3.21
N GLY A 33 2.13 6.72 -2.13
CA GLY A 33 3.49 6.17 -2.19
C GLY A 33 4.56 7.20 -2.54
N ASN A 34 5.79 6.74 -2.74
CA ASN A 34 6.95 7.56 -3.10
C ASN A 34 7.87 6.85 -4.10
N GLY A 35 9.02 7.46 -4.45
CA GLY A 35 9.99 6.87 -5.38
C GLY A 35 10.61 5.56 -4.86
N GLY A 36 10.75 5.41 -3.55
CA GLY A 36 11.24 4.18 -2.91
C GLY A 36 10.29 3.01 -3.10
N THR A 37 8.99 3.19 -2.84
CA THR A 37 7.97 2.15 -3.06
C THR A 37 7.74 1.87 -4.54
N ALA A 38 7.87 2.87 -5.41
CA ALA A 38 7.76 2.70 -6.86
C ALA A 38 8.81 1.74 -7.43
N ASN A 39 10.00 1.69 -6.83
CA ASN A 39 11.10 0.80 -7.23
C ASN A 39 10.95 -0.65 -6.72
N GLN A 40 9.87 -0.98 -6.01
CA GLN A 40 9.67 -2.31 -5.39
C GLN A 40 8.60 -3.18 -6.06
N LYS A 41 8.31 -2.95 -7.35
CA LYS A 41 7.36 -3.79 -8.12
C LYS A 41 7.68 -5.29 -8.05
N ASN A 42 8.95 -5.66 -8.14
CA ASN A 42 9.40 -7.06 -8.05
C ASN A 42 9.13 -7.69 -6.68
N ALA A 43 9.00 -6.86 -5.63
CA ALA A 43 8.63 -7.32 -4.29
C ALA A 43 7.11 -7.35 -4.08
N GLY A 44 6.29 -7.09 -5.11
CA GLY A 44 4.82 -7.08 -4.99
C GLY A 44 4.25 -5.81 -4.37
N ILE A 45 4.95 -4.68 -4.52
CA ILE A 45 4.52 -3.36 -4.02
C ILE A 45 4.15 -2.46 -5.22
N GLU A 46 3.00 -1.78 -5.14
CA GLU A 46 2.50 -0.90 -6.19
C GLU A 46 1.95 0.42 -5.65
N ASN A 47 2.36 1.53 -6.24
CA ASN A 47 1.79 2.84 -5.90
C ASN A 47 0.46 3.05 -6.63
N LEU A 48 -0.54 3.56 -5.92
CA LEU A 48 -1.81 4.01 -6.48
C LEU A 48 -1.86 5.53 -6.50
N PRO A 49 -2.29 6.19 -7.59
CA PRO A 49 -2.42 7.65 -7.67
C PRO A 49 -3.68 8.14 -6.92
N ILE A 50 -3.84 7.72 -5.67
CA ILE A 50 -4.95 8.09 -4.80
C ILE A 50 -4.39 8.97 -3.69
N THR A 51 -4.83 10.22 -3.67
CA THR A 51 -4.42 11.23 -2.70
C THR A 51 -5.53 11.60 -1.72
N SER A 52 -6.79 11.35 -2.10
CA SER A 52 -7.97 11.74 -1.32
C SER A 52 -8.61 10.52 -0.67
N ILE A 53 -8.84 10.60 0.64
CA ILE A 53 -9.50 9.53 1.42
C ILE A 53 -10.90 9.22 0.87
N ASN A 54 -11.62 10.23 0.37
CA ASN A 54 -12.95 10.07 -0.20
C ASN A 54 -12.94 9.18 -1.45
N LEU A 55 -11.84 9.18 -2.21
CA LEU A 55 -11.67 8.31 -3.38
C LEU A 55 -11.36 6.87 -2.99
N LEU A 56 -10.82 6.62 -1.78
CA LEU A 56 -10.54 5.24 -1.32
C LEU A 56 -11.81 4.43 -1.14
N ASN A 57 -12.88 5.05 -0.60
CA ASN A 57 -14.15 4.37 -0.35
C ASN A 57 -14.91 4.07 -1.65
N ALA A 58 -14.67 4.84 -2.72
CA ALA A 58 -15.35 4.68 -4.00
C ALA A 58 -14.59 3.79 -5.00
N ALA A 59 -13.26 3.77 -4.93
CA ALA A 59 -12.43 3.19 -5.99
C ALA A 59 -11.98 1.75 -5.75
N LEU A 60 -12.14 1.21 -4.54
CA LEU A 60 -11.45 -0.04 -4.18
C LEU A 60 -12.40 -1.12 -3.60
N PRO A 61 -12.37 -2.36 -4.15
CA PRO A 61 -13.09 -3.51 -3.60
C PRO A 61 -12.39 -4.09 -2.36
N PHE A 62 -11.50 -3.34 -1.70
CA PHE A 62 -10.83 -3.82 -0.50
C PHE A 62 -11.82 -3.82 0.65
N SER A 63 -12.19 -5.02 1.10
CA SER A 63 -12.80 -5.22 2.42
C SER A 63 -11.99 -4.39 3.43
N SER A 64 -12.70 -3.54 4.17
CA SER A 64 -12.29 -2.51 5.12
C SER A 64 -11.39 -2.96 6.29
N LYS A 65 -10.70 -4.09 6.15
CA LYS A 65 -10.20 -4.89 7.27
C LYS A 65 -8.78 -4.57 7.72
N TYR A 66 -7.97 -3.87 6.92
CA TYR A 66 -6.57 -3.58 7.28
C TYR A 66 -6.11 -2.19 6.80
N PHE A 67 -6.67 -1.15 7.41
CA PHE A 67 -6.20 0.22 7.26
C PHE A 67 -5.05 0.46 8.25
N LEU A 68 -3.80 0.34 7.80
CA LEU A 68 -2.63 0.67 8.62
C LEU A 68 -2.31 2.15 8.40
N ARG A 69 -2.81 2.98 9.31
CA ARG A 69 -2.43 4.39 9.42
C ARG A 69 -1.15 4.42 10.24
N ALA A 70 -0.02 4.57 9.56
CA ALA A 70 1.26 4.63 10.24
C ALA A 70 1.47 6.02 10.85
#